data_AF-A0A934AS52-F1
#
_entry.id   AF-A0A934AS52-F1
#
_cell.length_a   1.000
_cell.length_b   1.000
_cell.length_c   1.000
_cell.angle_alpha   90.00
_cell.angle_beta   90.00
_cell.angle_gamma   90.00
#
_symmetry.space_group_name_H-M   'P 1'
#
loop_
_entity.id
_entity.type
_entity.pdbx_description
1 polymer ?
#
loop_
_entity_poly.entity_id
_entity_poly.type
_entity_poly.pdbx_seq_one_letter_code
_entity_poly.pdbx_strand_id
1 'polypeptide(L)'
;MLLEKCRYMVVEGPVGVGKTSLARRLAQHVSATALLEKPDENPFLAKFYQDPQRYALATQLFFLFQRGNEVRDLAQMDLFR
;
A
#
# COMPACT_ATOMS: atom_id res chain seq x y z
N MET A 1 -4.86 -10.22 22.55
CA MET A 1 -4.84 -11.18 21.41
C MET A 1 -3.53 -11.03 20.62
N LEU A 2 -3.08 -12.06 19.87
CA LEU A 2 -1.79 -12.04 19.14
C LEU A 2 -1.62 -10.81 18.22
N LEU A 3 -2.73 -10.33 17.63
CA LEU A 3 -2.78 -9.20 16.71
C LEU A 3 -2.50 -7.84 17.37
N GLU A 4 -2.80 -7.68 18.67
CA GLU A 4 -2.55 -6.43 19.40
C GLU A 4 -1.05 -6.19 19.65
N LYS A 5 -0.21 -7.23 19.49
CA LYS A 5 1.25 -7.12 19.60
C LYS A 5 1.93 -6.76 18.27
N CYS A 6 1.20 -6.80 17.15
CA CYS A 6 1.75 -6.50 15.83
C CYS A 6 1.77 -4.98 15.60
N ARG A 7 2.96 -4.37 15.65
CA ARG A 7 3.15 -2.94 15.37
C ARG A 7 2.92 -2.59 13.89
N TYR A 8 3.11 -3.57 13.00
CA TYR A 8 2.97 -3.41 11.55
C TYR A 8 2.39 -4.69 10.95
N MET A 9 1.37 -4.54 10.11
CA MET A 9 0.68 -5.63 9.44
C MET A 9 0.58 -5.34 7.95
N VAL A 10 0.98 -6.32 7.12
CA VAL A 10 0.91 -6.22 5.66
C VAL A 10 -0.12 -7.22 5.14
N VAL A 11 -0.99 -6.76 4.23
CA VAL A 11 -1.98 -7.59 3.56
C VAL A 11 -1.63 -7.67 2.07
N GLU A 12 -1.21 -8.85 1.62
CA GLU A 12 -0.79 -9.09 0.23
C GLU A 12 -1.72 -10.06 -0.50
N GLY A 13 -1.61 -10.08 -1.83
CA GLY A 13 -2.39 -10.99 -2.68
C GLY A 13 -2.76 -10.40 -4.06
N PRO A 14 -3.39 -11.20 -4.93
CA PRO A 14 -3.74 -10.80 -6.29
C PRO A 14 -4.67 -9.58 -6.39
N VAL A 15 -4.67 -8.90 -7.53
CA VAL A 15 -5.63 -7.82 -7.83
C VAL A 15 -7.05 -8.40 -7.81
N GLY A 16 -8.00 -7.69 -7.19
CA GLY A 16 -9.40 -8.10 -7.10
C GLY A 16 -9.76 -9.07 -5.96
N VAL A 17 -8.80 -9.62 -5.21
CA VAL A 17 -9.07 -10.61 -4.13
C VAL A 17 -9.69 -10.02 -2.85
N GLY A 18 -9.87 -8.70 -2.76
CA GLY A 18 -10.49 -8.03 -1.61
C GLY A 18 -9.55 -7.53 -0.51
N LYS A 19 -8.25 -7.36 -0.81
CA LYS A 19 -7.23 -6.86 0.15
C LYS A 19 -7.63 -5.56 0.85
N THR A 20 -8.08 -4.56 0.09
CA THR A 20 -8.48 -3.25 0.64
C THR A 20 -9.62 -3.39 1.64
N SER A 21 -10.60 -4.25 1.35
CA SER A 21 -11.71 -4.55 2.25
C SER A 21 -11.23 -5.23 3.53
N LEU A 22 -10.33 -6.21 3.40
CA LEU A 22 -9.75 -6.91 4.56
C LEU A 22 -8.91 -5.96 5.43
N ALA A 23 -8.02 -5.17 4.83
CA ALA A 23 -7.16 -4.22 5.54
C ALA A 23 -7.97 -3.19 6.34
N ARG A 24 -9.05 -2.63 5.75
CA ARG A 24 -9.94 -1.70 6.46
C ARG A 24 -10.64 -2.36 7.65
N ARG A 25 -11.15 -3.59 7.48
CA ARG A 25 -11.82 -4.32 8.57
C ARG A 25 -10.86 -4.68 9.70
N LEU A 26 -9.63 -5.11 9.36
CA LEU A 26 -8.58 -5.39 10.33
C LEU A 26 -8.19 -4.14 11.11
N ALA A 27 -7.98 -3.02 10.42
CA ALA A 27 -7.65 -1.74 11.04
C ALA A 27 -8.73 -1.30 12.05
N GLN A 28 -10.02 -1.44 11.70
CA GLN A 28 -11.12 -1.17 12.61
C GLN A 28 -11.13 -2.10 13.83
N HIS A 29 -10.90 -3.40 13.62
CA HIS A 29 -10.96 -4.40 14.68
C HIS A 29 -9.84 -4.23 15.73
N VAL A 30 -8.64 -3.84 15.30
CA VAL A 30 -7.46 -3.69 16.17
C VAL A 30 -7.11 -2.22 16.48
N SER A 31 -7.99 -1.28 16.12
CA SER A 31 -7.77 0.17 16.27
C SER A 31 -6.45 0.67 15.68
N ALA A 32 -6.06 0.12 14.52
CA ALA A 32 -4.86 0.52 13.78
C ALA A 32 -5.19 1.54 12.67
N THR A 33 -4.16 2.26 12.21
CA THR A 33 -4.25 3.14 11.04
C THR A 33 -4.08 2.31 9.76
N ALA A 34 -5.05 2.38 8.84
CA ALA A 34 -4.95 1.71 7.54
C ALA A 34 -4.12 2.55 6.55
N LEU A 35 -3.03 1.96 6.05
CA LEU A 35 -2.26 2.50 4.91
C LEU A 35 -2.67 1.76 3.63
N LEU A 36 -3.20 2.47 2.64
CA LEU A 36 -3.74 1.89 1.41
C LEU A 36 -3.02 2.42 0.18
N GLU A 37 -2.90 1.58 -0.85
CA GLU A 37 -2.38 1.99 -2.16
C GLU A 37 -3.27 3.06 -2.79
N LYS A 38 -2.64 3.99 -3.51
CA LYS A 38 -3.33 5.01 -4.30
C LYS A 38 -2.95 4.85 -5.78
N PRO A 39 -3.45 3.80 -6.46
CA PRO A 39 -3.09 3.52 -7.85
C PRO A 39 -3.46 4.66 -8.80
N ASP A 40 -4.49 5.44 -8.48
CA ASP A 40 -4.94 6.59 -9.27
C ASP A 40 -3.93 7.75 -9.32
N GLU A 41 -2.98 7.80 -8.37
CA GLU A 41 -1.90 8.80 -8.38
C GLU A 41 -0.79 8.45 -9.38
N ASN A 42 -0.75 7.21 -9.90
CA ASN A 42 0.28 6.76 -10.84
C ASN A 42 -0.05 7.21 -12.28
N PRO A 43 0.67 8.19 -12.85
CA PRO A 43 0.34 8.75 -14.17
C PRO A 43 0.63 7.79 -15.33
N PHE A 44 1.31 6.67 -15.06
CA PHE A 44 1.67 5.67 -16.05
C PHE A 44 0.72 4.48 -16.05
N LEU A 45 -0.08 4.29 -15.00
CA LEU A 45 -0.89 3.08 -14.83
C LEU A 45 -1.92 2.90 -15.96
N ALA A 46 -2.63 3.96 -16.33
CA ALA A 46 -3.58 3.91 -17.45
C ALA A 46 -2.89 3.58 -18.78
N LYS A 47 -1.67 4.08 -18.99
CA LYS A 47 -0.87 3.82 -20.20
C LYS A 47 -0.28 2.42 -20.21
N PHE A 48 0.06 1.87 -19.05
CA PHE A 48 0.49 0.48 -18.90
C PHE A 48 -0.58 -0.50 -19.36
N TYR A 49 -1.86 -0.25 -19.09
CA TYR A 49 -2.95 -1.09 -19.60
C TYR A 49 -3.11 -1.03 -21.13
N GLN A 50 -2.53 -0.01 -21.80
CA GLN A 50 -2.56 0.13 -23.25
C GLN A 50 -1.31 -0.46 -23.92
N ASP A 51 -0.12 -0.23 -23.34
CA ASP A 51 1.17 -0.73 -23.83
C ASP A 51 2.07 -1.11 -22.64
N PRO A 52 1.97 -2.36 -22.16
CA PRO A 52 2.77 -2.81 -21.02
C PRO A 52 4.27 -2.75 -21.27
N GLN A 53 4.74 -3.08 -22.49
CA GLN A 53 6.17 -3.14 -22.79
C GLN A 53 6.83 -1.77 -22.65
N ARG A 54 6.12 -0.71 -23.04
CA ARG A 54 6.63 0.66 -22.97
C ARG A 54 6.53 1.29 -21.58
N TYR A 55 5.46 0.98 -20.83
CA TYR A 55 5.15 1.70 -19.58
C TYR A 55 5.35 0.89 -18.30
N ALA A 56 5.69 -0.40 -18.37
CA ALA A 56 5.89 -1.25 -17.18
C ALA A 56 6.91 -0.68 -16.20
N LEU A 57 8.11 -0.33 -16.68
CA LEU A 57 9.18 0.14 -15.79
C LEU A 57 8.78 1.42 -15.04
N ALA A 58 8.26 2.43 -15.76
CA ALA A 58 7.82 3.69 -15.14
C ALA A 58 6.69 3.47 -14.13
N THR A 59 5.73 2.60 -14.46
CA THR A 59 4.62 2.25 -13.57
C THR A 59 5.12 1.58 -12.29
N GLN A 60 6.03 0.62 -12.40
CA GLN A 60 6.57 -0.11 -11.25
C GLN A 60 7.49 0.77 -10.39
N LEU A 61 8.34 1.62 -11.00
CA LEU A 61 9.17 2.57 -10.25
C LEU A 61 8.32 3.58 -9.48
N PHE A 62 7.22 4.07 -10.06
CA PHE A 62 6.31 4.95 -9.35
C PHE A 62 5.75 4.28 -8.10
N PHE A 63 5.24 3.03 -8.23
CA PHE A 63 4.77 2.28 -7.06
C PHE A 63 5.87 2.07 -6.01
N LEU A 64 7.08 1.73 -6.44
CA LEU A 64 8.22 1.55 -5.53
C LEU A 64 8.53 2.82 -4.73
N PHE A 65 8.63 3.98 -5.38
CA PHE A 65 8.92 5.24 -4.70
C PHE A 65 7.77 5.70 -3.81
N GLN A 66 6.52 5.51 -4.26
CA GLN A 66 5.34 5.78 -3.45
C GLN A 66 5.39 4.97 -2.14
N ARG A 67 5.63 3.65 -2.23
CA ARG A 67 5.76 2.80 -1.04
C ARG A 67 6.94 3.18 -0.16
N GLY A 68 8.08 3.51 -0.76
CA GLY A 68 9.27 3.97 -0.02
C GLY A 68 9.00 5.22 0.82
N ASN A 69 8.26 6.19 0.26
CA ASN A 69 7.84 7.39 0.98
C ASN A 69 6.87 7.05 2.12
N GLU A 70 5.84 6.23 1.86
CA GLU A 70 4.86 5.84 2.88
C GLU A 70 5.52 5.11 4.08
N VAL A 71 6.47 4.21 3.82
CA VAL A 71 7.21 3.50 4.87
C VAL A 71 8.11 4.44 5.68
N ARG A 72 8.78 5.39 5.01
CA ARG A 72 9.58 6.42 5.70
C ARG A 72 8.71 7.27 6.63
N ASP A 73 7.55 7.69 6.15
CA ASP A 73 6.64 8.54 6.93
C ASP A 73 6.09 7.78 8.15
N LEU A 74 5.79 6.49 8.01
CA LEU A 74 5.44 5.61 9.14
C LEU A 74 6.56 5.50 10.18
N ALA A 75 7.81 5.30 9.74
CA ALA A 75 8.96 5.24 10.63
C ALA A 75 9.19 6.57 11.39
N GLN A 76 8.91 7.71 10.74
CA GLN A 76 9.00 9.02 11.38
C GLN A 76 7.88 9.25 12.41
N MET A 77 6.64 8.83 12.13
CA MET A 77 5.52 8.95 13.09
C MET A 77 5.78 8.16 14.39
N ASP A 78 6.48 7.03 14.31
CA ASP A 78 6.85 6.22 15.46
C ASP A 78 7.95 6.87 16.32
N LEU A 79 8.72 7.81 15.77
CA LEU A 79 9.80 8.53 16.48
C LEU A 79 9.27 9.61 17.45
N PHE A 80 8.06 10.10 17.20
CA PHE A 80 7.41 11.16 18.01
C PHE A 80 6.33 10.61 18.96
N ARG A 81 6.29 9.29 19.17
CA ARG A 81 5.31 8.60 20.00
C ARG A 81 5.91 8.06 21.29
#